data_AF-A0AAI9TFJ8-F1
#
_entry.id   AF-A0AAI9TFJ8-F1
#
_cell.length_a   1.000
_cell.length_b   1.000
_cell.length_c   1.000
_cell.angle_alpha   90.00
_cell.angle_beta   90.00
_cell.angle_gamma   90.00
#
_symmetry.space_group_name_H-M   'P 1'
#
loop_
_entity.id
_entity.type
_entity.pdbx_description
1 polymer ?
#
loop_
_entity_poly.entity_id
_entity_poly.type
_entity_poly.pdbx_seq_one_letter_code
_entity_poly.pdbx_strand_id
1 'polypeptide(L)'
;MTCPGKEGTPLPYTASPIKLLWSDLCLFVSKLWALPGILLPLDLAHIRELDELYPSLRNGATVLIHIFLVVYQLVFLLSLPIMVICMLPGLWILAYSTIGFTINYAIVMLMLNGFGQIMVSQVPVVEQPGHERERWLYINGIAAGHHWVQMNIDQLSYIFGRKVTGVHNRTAGIVFDLIECLIQRDFAYATDDIRRSYALVKEALLDPECDKVVLLLHSQGGIEGGLVLDWLLDELPHDLLCHLEVYTFGNAANHFNNPRWTNLPKPQRISTPDLVHQFGQSIGHIEHYANAADIVALGGVLHFVDIPNRYMGRLFVRPNSGHLFNMHYLSNMFTLGPDMKVLDSNPFMDMEVEPWATAGINGYDGPPHRVRYQPTIARDEAFLPAALTLQRPQTNGVDRILRVKDLSRLWQYRNGGRPKEAEVGHNN
;
A
#
# COMPACT_ATOMS: atom_id res chain seq x y z
N MET A 1 -30.18 -2.25 10.86
CA MET A 1 -29.66 -3.10 11.94
C MET A 1 -28.27 -2.62 12.31
N THR A 2 -28.11 -1.94 13.44
CA THR A 2 -26.80 -1.57 13.97
C THR A 2 -26.24 -2.76 14.73
N CYS A 3 -25.22 -3.42 14.20
CA CYS A 3 -24.42 -4.36 14.99
C CYS A 3 -23.66 -3.54 16.04
N PRO A 4 -23.89 -3.74 17.35
CA PRO A 4 -23.06 -3.12 18.38
C PRO A 4 -21.64 -3.66 18.24
N GLY A 5 -20.66 -2.78 18.05
CA GLY A 5 -19.25 -3.15 18.05
C GLY A 5 -18.92 -3.81 19.39
N LYS A 6 -18.44 -5.06 19.35
CA LYS A 6 -17.78 -5.68 20.49
C LYS A 6 -16.61 -4.78 20.89
N GLU A 7 -16.41 -4.56 22.18
CA GLU A 7 -15.27 -3.80 22.73
C GLU A 7 -13.98 -4.19 21.99
N GLY A 8 -13.29 -3.20 21.42
CA GLY A 8 -12.06 -3.40 20.65
C GLY A 8 -12.21 -3.62 19.14
N THR A 9 -13.43 -3.56 18.57
CA THR A 9 -13.62 -3.59 17.11
C THR A 9 -13.57 -2.17 16.52
N PRO A 10 -12.72 -1.88 15.52
CA PRO A 10 -12.66 -0.55 14.90
C PRO A 10 -14.00 -0.13 14.28
N LEU A 11 -14.27 1.18 14.31
CA LEU A 11 -15.51 1.77 13.77
C LEU A 11 -15.75 1.32 12.33
N PRO A 12 -17.01 1.12 11.89
CA PRO A 12 -17.30 0.85 10.48
C PRO A 12 -16.81 2.02 9.62
N TYR A 13 -16.28 1.72 8.43
CA TYR A 13 -15.82 2.76 7.48
C TYR A 13 -16.93 3.77 7.13
N THR A 14 -18.20 3.36 7.21
CA THR A 14 -19.37 4.23 7.01
C THR A 14 -19.77 5.04 8.24
N ALA A 15 -18.95 5.07 9.30
CA ALA A 15 -19.21 5.90 10.47
C ALA A 15 -19.06 7.39 10.14
N SER A 16 -19.47 8.25 11.08
CA SER A 16 -19.26 9.69 10.94
C SER A 16 -17.76 10.01 10.76
N PRO A 17 -17.37 10.82 9.75
CA PRO A 17 -15.97 11.20 9.51
C PRO A 17 -15.25 11.75 10.73
N ILE A 18 -15.93 12.55 11.56
CA ILE A 18 -15.35 13.12 12.78
C ILE A 18 -15.04 12.02 13.81
N LYS A 19 -15.88 10.99 13.91
CA LYS A 19 -15.65 9.86 14.81
C LYS A 19 -14.52 8.97 14.31
N LEU A 20 -14.43 8.76 13.00
CA LEU A 20 -13.32 8.06 12.35
C LEU A 20 -12.01 8.78 12.63
N LEU A 21 -11.95 10.08 12.34
CA LEU A 21 -10.79 10.92 12.62
C LEU A 21 -10.34 10.84 14.09
N TRP A 22 -11.28 10.92 15.03
CA TRP A 22 -10.94 10.79 16.45
C TRP A 22 -10.40 9.39 16.82
N SER A 23 -11.03 8.34 16.30
CA SER A 23 -10.59 6.95 16.48
C SER A 23 -9.19 6.74 15.92
N ASP A 24 -8.94 7.28 14.74
CA ASP A 24 -7.70 7.13 13.99
C ASP A 24 -6.55 7.94 14.59
N LEU A 25 -6.84 9.15 15.11
CA LEU A 25 -5.90 9.91 15.94
C LEU A 25 -5.50 9.12 17.20
N CYS A 26 -6.48 8.56 17.91
CA CYS A 26 -6.22 7.74 19.09
C CYS A 26 -5.40 6.48 18.75
N LEU A 27 -5.69 5.85 17.60
CA LEU A 27 -4.93 4.73 17.08
C LEU A 27 -3.46 5.13 16.85
N PHE A 28 -3.19 6.18 16.09
CA PHE A 28 -1.81 6.61 15.81
C PHE A 28 -1.06 7.05 17.07
N VAL A 29 -1.73 7.74 18.01
CA VAL A 29 -1.15 8.07 19.33
C VAL A 29 -0.71 6.80 20.06
N SER A 30 -1.51 5.73 20.03
CA SER A 30 -1.15 4.44 20.64
C SER A 30 0.05 3.75 19.98
N LYS A 31 0.43 4.16 18.76
CA LYS A 31 1.54 3.60 17.97
C LYS A 31 2.78 4.50 17.91
N LEU A 32 2.80 5.63 18.63
CA LEU A 32 3.95 6.55 18.63
C LEU A 32 5.28 5.90 19.02
N TRP A 33 5.26 4.80 19.76
CA TRP A 33 6.47 4.02 20.06
C TRP A 33 7.20 3.51 18.81
N ALA A 34 6.49 3.31 17.69
CA ALA A 34 7.04 2.86 16.42
C ALA A 34 7.55 4.02 15.54
N LEU A 35 7.36 5.27 15.95
CA LEU A 35 7.72 6.46 15.16
C LEU A 35 9.21 6.51 14.76
N PRO A 36 10.19 6.17 15.63
CA PRO A 36 11.60 6.10 15.22
C PRO A 36 11.84 5.07 14.10
N GLY A 37 10.99 4.04 14.03
CA GLY A 37 10.99 3.01 13.01
C GLY A 37 10.60 3.47 11.61
N ILE A 38 10.20 4.74 11.42
CA ILE A 38 10.03 5.30 10.06
C ILE A 38 11.39 5.32 9.33
N LEU A 39 12.43 5.76 10.04
CA LEU A 39 13.79 5.91 9.50
C LEU A 39 14.72 4.73 9.86
N LEU A 40 14.39 3.99 10.92
CA LEU A 40 15.18 2.84 11.37
C LEU A 40 14.63 1.52 10.80
N PRO A 41 15.50 0.56 10.44
CA PRO A 41 16.95 0.57 10.63
C PRO A 41 17.70 1.32 9.51
N LEU A 42 18.69 2.12 9.91
CA LEU A 42 19.66 2.71 8.98
C LEU A 42 20.76 1.68 8.70
N ASP A 43 20.53 0.76 7.76
CA ASP A 43 21.56 -0.18 7.32
C ASP A 43 22.58 0.52 6.41
N LEU A 44 23.42 1.37 7.02
CA LEU A 44 24.40 2.23 6.35
C LEU A 44 25.38 1.45 5.45
N ALA A 45 25.59 0.15 5.70
CA ALA A 45 26.49 -0.68 4.92
C ALA A 45 25.91 -1.12 3.57
N HIS A 46 24.58 -1.14 3.43
CA HIS A 46 23.88 -1.63 2.24
C HIS A 46 23.04 -0.56 1.54
N ILE A 47 23.18 0.72 1.92
CA ILE A 47 22.46 1.81 1.27
C ILE A 47 22.93 1.96 -0.17
N ARG A 48 21.96 2.02 -1.08
CA ARG A 48 22.15 2.06 -2.53
C ARG A 48 21.82 3.42 -3.07
N GLU A 49 22.31 3.74 -4.26
CA GLU A 49 22.12 5.07 -4.87
C GLU A 49 20.65 5.48 -5.04
N LEU A 50 19.75 4.51 -5.20
CA LEU A 50 18.31 4.74 -5.35
C LEU A 50 17.56 4.80 -4.00
N ASP A 51 18.22 4.61 -2.86
CA ASP A 51 17.56 4.71 -1.55
C ASP A 51 17.40 6.18 -1.13
N GLU A 52 16.29 6.49 -0.46
CA GLU A 52 15.90 7.87 -0.12
C GLU A 52 16.92 8.58 0.81
N LEU A 53 17.64 7.82 1.62
CA LEU A 53 18.67 8.31 2.55
C LEU A 53 20.11 8.05 2.07
N TYR A 54 20.31 7.69 0.80
CA TYR A 54 21.65 7.62 0.21
C TYR A 54 22.37 8.97 0.36
N PRO A 55 23.65 9.02 0.79
CA PRO A 55 24.37 10.25 1.08
C PRO A 55 24.77 11.02 -0.20
N SER A 56 23.76 11.52 -0.92
CA SER A 56 23.90 12.44 -2.05
C SER A 56 23.56 13.87 -1.62
N LEU A 57 24.10 14.86 -2.34
CA LEU A 57 23.77 16.27 -2.10
C LEU A 57 22.26 16.54 -2.22
N ARG A 58 21.59 15.86 -3.16
CA ARG A 58 20.16 16.06 -3.43
C ARG A 58 19.29 15.46 -2.33
N ASN A 59 19.58 14.24 -1.87
CA ASN A 59 18.90 13.65 -0.72
C ASN A 59 19.16 14.45 0.56
N GLY A 60 20.42 14.87 0.79
CA GLY A 60 20.78 15.72 1.92
C GLY A 60 20.00 17.04 1.92
N ALA A 61 19.91 17.71 0.77
CA ALA A 61 19.10 18.92 0.63
C ALA A 61 17.61 18.65 0.91
N THR A 62 17.03 17.58 0.35
CA THR A 62 15.64 17.18 0.59
C THR A 62 15.37 16.95 2.08
N VAL A 63 16.23 16.21 2.77
CA VAL A 63 16.11 15.97 4.22
C VAL A 63 16.19 17.28 5.01
N LEU A 64 17.15 18.16 4.68
CA LEU A 64 17.28 19.47 5.35
C LEU A 64 16.05 20.35 5.15
N ILE A 65 15.48 20.37 3.94
CA ILE A 65 14.25 21.11 3.64
C ILE A 65 13.10 20.55 4.48
N HIS A 66 12.94 19.22 4.58
CA HIS A 66 11.91 18.62 5.42
C HIS A 66 12.10 18.93 6.91
N ILE A 67 13.34 18.92 7.43
CA ILE A 67 13.62 19.33 8.82
C ILE A 67 13.19 20.78 9.04
N PHE A 68 13.55 21.68 8.12
CA PHE A 68 13.11 23.08 8.17
C PHE A 68 11.57 23.19 8.14
N LEU A 69 10.91 22.48 7.21
CA LEU A 69 9.46 22.48 7.06
C LEU A 69 8.76 21.97 8.31
N VAL A 70 9.25 20.90 8.96
CA VAL A 70 8.68 20.40 10.21
C VAL A 70 8.71 21.48 11.29
N VAL A 71 9.85 22.14 11.50
CA VAL A 71 9.95 23.23 12.49
C VAL A 71 9.02 24.39 12.12
N TYR A 72 9.06 24.83 10.86
CA TYR A 72 8.22 25.90 10.35
C TYR A 72 6.72 25.62 10.53
N GLN A 73 6.26 24.43 10.15
CA GLN A 73 4.86 24.01 10.20
C GLN A 73 4.37 23.89 11.64
N LEU A 74 5.19 23.33 12.54
CA LEU A 74 4.84 23.25 13.96
C LEU A 74 4.74 24.63 14.59
N VAL A 75 5.70 25.53 14.33
CA VAL A 75 5.65 26.91 14.82
C VAL A 75 4.41 27.64 14.28
N PHE A 76 4.11 27.47 12.99
CA PHE A 76 2.93 28.05 12.36
C PHE A 76 1.63 27.51 12.99
N LEU A 77 1.49 26.20 13.18
CA LEU A 77 0.28 25.62 13.77
C LEU A 77 0.11 26.01 15.25
N LEU A 78 1.21 26.11 16.01
CA LEU A 78 1.18 26.54 17.41
C LEU A 78 0.89 28.03 17.57
N SER A 79 1.24 28.87 16.58
CA SER A 79 0.97 30.31 16.65
C SER A 79 -0.51 30.63 16.49
N LEU A 80 -1.26 29.87 15.67
CA LEU A 80 -2.69 30.11 15.43
C LEU A 80 -3.56 30.15 16.71
N PRO A 81 -3.54 29.14 17.61
CA PRO A 81 -4.31 29.21 18.85
C PRO A 81 -3.82 30.32 19.78
N ILE A 82 -2.52 30.61 19.81
CA ILE A 82 -1.97 31.74 20.58
C ILE A 82 -2.54 33.07 20.07
N MET A 83 -2.64 33.25 18.75
CA MET A 83 -3.22 34.46 18.16
C MET A 83 -4.71 34.64 18.53
N VAL A 84 -5.47 33.53 18.55
CA VAL A 84 -6.87 33.53 18.99
C VAL A 84 -6.99 33.88 20.47
N ILE A 85 -6.16 33.28 21.33
CA ILE A 85 -6.13 33.57 22.79
C ILE A 85 -5.76 35.03 23.05
N CYS A 86 -4.83 35.60 22.28
CA CYS A 86 -4.44 37.01 22.34
C CYS A 86 -5.46 37.96 21.70
N MET A 87 -6.62 37.46 21.25
CA MET A 87 -7.71 38.24 20.66
C MET A 87 -7.28 39.09 19.46
N LEU A 88 -6.33 38.60 18.64
CA LEU A 88 -5.99 39.27 17.39
C LEU A 88 -7.22 39.29 16.45
N PRO A 89 -7.47 40.40 15.73
CA PRO A 89 -8.60 40.46 14.81
C PRO A 89 -8.50 39.35 13.74
N GLY A 90 -9.62 38.68 13.46
CA GLY A 90 -9.66 37.52 12.57
C GLY A 90 -9.09 37.78 11.17
N LEU A 91 -9.21 39.01 10.65
CA LEU A 91 -8.62 39.40 9.38
C LEU A 91 -7.07 39.28 9.38
N TRP A 92 -6.42 39.61 10.50
CA TRP A 92 -4.96 39.47 10.63
C TRP A 92 -4.54 38.01 10.75
N ILE A 93 -5.33 37.18 11.45
CA ILE A 93 -5.09 35.74 11.52
C ILE A 93 -5.22 35.13 10.12
N LEU A 94 -6.24 35.53 9.35
CA LEU A 94 -6.42 35.10 7.98
C LEU A 94 -5.24 35.53 7.10
N ALA A 95 -4.85 36.81 7.14
CA ALA A 95 -3.72 37.32 6.37
C ALA A 95 -2.41 36.59 6.71
N TYR A 96 -2.12 36.40 8.01
CA TYR A 96 -0.98 35.62 8.49
C TYR A 96 -1.02 34.17 7.97
N SER A 97 -2.19 33.53 8.03
CA SER A 97 -2.38 32.16 7.56
C SER A 97 -2.15 32.06 6.05
N THR A 98 -2.73 32.97 5.26
CA THR A 98 -2.52 33.03 3.81
C THR A 98 -1.05 33.22 3.46
N ILE A 99 -0.34 34.12 4.14
CA ILE A 99 1.11 34.31 3.95
C ILE A 99 1.86 33.03 4.31
N GLY A 100 1.54 32.39 5.43
CA GLY A 100 2.18 31.16 5.87
C GLY A 100 2.02 30.01 4.88
N PHE A 101 0.78 29.75 4.45
CA PHE A 101 0.50 28.73 3.43
C PHE A 101 1.16 29.06 2.09
N THR A 102 1.21 30.33 1.69
CA THR A 102 1.87 30.75 0.44
C THR A 102 3.38 30.51 0.49
N ILE A 103 4.02 30.83 1.62
CA ILE A 103 5.46 30.58 1.82
C ILE A 103 5.73 29.07 1.80
N ASN A 104 4.96 28.27 2.54
CA ASN A 104 5.09 26.81 2.53
C ASN A 104 4.94 26.26 1.10
N TYR A 105 3.87 26.66 0.41
CA TYR A 105 3.60 26.25 -0.98
C TYR A 105 4.75 26.61 -1.92
N ALA A 106 5.29 27.83 -1.82
CA ALA A 106 6.43 28.25 -2.62
C ALA A 106 7.68 27.39 -2.35
N ILE A 107 7.98 27.09 -1.08
CA ILE A 107 9.12 26.24 -0.70
C ILE A 107 8.95 24.83 -1.27
N VAL A 108 7.81 24.18 -1.03
CA VAL A 108 7.61 22.79 -1.48
C VAL A 108 7.58 22.69 -3.00
N MET A 109 6.94 23.64 -3.70
CA MET A 109 6.86 23.59 -5.16
C MET A 109 8.22 23.85 -5.83
N LEU A 110 9.01 24.80 -5.32
CA LEU A 110 10.29 25.15 -5.91
C LEU A 110 11.41 24.19 -5.52
N MET A 111 11.35 23.60 -4.32
CA MET A 111 12.48 22.83 -3.77
C MET A 111 12.22 21.32 -3.72
N LEU A 112 10.95 20.86 -3.69
CA LEU A 112 10.62 19.44 -3.54
C LEU A 112 9.81 18.86 -4.72
N ASN A 113 8.68 19.47 -5.09
CA ASN A 113 7.70 18.85 -5.97
C ASN A 113 7.90 19.12 -7.46
N GLY A 114 8.32 20.32 -7.85
CA GLY A 114 8.27 20.74 -9.24
C GLY A 114 6.85 20.75 -9.83
N PHE A 115 6.75 20.94 -11.15
CA PHE A 115 5.47 21.19 -11.84
C PHE A 115 4.88 19.97 -12.57
N GLY A 116 5.66 18.91 -12.78
CA GLY A 116 5.15 17.63 -13.27
C GLY A 116 4.32 16.93 -12.17
N GLN A 117 3.23 16.27 -12.55
CA GLN A 117 2.51 15.32 -11.67
C GLN A 117 2.54 13.89 -12.20
N ILE A 118 2.85 13.73 -13.49
CA ILE A 118 3.04 12.41 -14.10
C ILE A 118 4.52 12.30 -14.40
N MET A 119 5.12 11.22 -13.93
CA MET A 119 6.53 10.92 -14.08
C MET A 119 6.67 9.55 -14.71
N VAL A 120 7.73 9.34 -15.47
CA VAL A 120 8.03 8.04 -16.06
C VAL A 120 9.44 7.65 -15.65
N SER A 121 9.63 6.37 -15.35
CA SER A 121 10.96 5.80 -15.10
C SER A 121 11.93 6.15 -16.23
N GLN A 122 13.14 6.59 -15.87
CA GLN A 122 14.16 7.09 -16.81
C GLN A 122 15.26 6.07 -17.09
N VAL A 123 15.21 4.92 -16.43
CA VAL A 123 16.24 3.87 -16.53
C VAL A 123 16.07 3.05 -17.82
N PRO A 124 17.18 2.59 -18.44
CA PRO A 124 17.12 1.78 -19.64
C PRO A 124 16.59 0.38 -19.29
N VAL A 125 15.35 0.12 -19.68
CA VAL A 125 14.71 -1.19 -19.56
C VAL A 125 14.62 -1.83 -20.94
N VAL A 126 15.13 -3.06 -21.07
CA VAL A 126 14.90 -3.88 -22.26
C VAL A 126 13.56 -4.58 -22.10
N GLU A 127 12.51 -3.97 -22.64
CA GLU A 127 11.16 -4.56 -22.67
C GLU A 127 11.18 -5.87 -23.48
N GLN A 128 10.61 -6.92 -22.90
CA GLN A 128 10.45 -8.23 -23.53
C GLN A 128 9.11 -8.30 -24.27
N PRO A 129 8.95 -9.19 -25.28
CA PRO A 129 7.71 -9.31 -26.03
C PRO A 129 6.47 -9.49 -25.14
N GLY A 130 5.44 -8.68 -25.35
CA GLY A 130 4.20 -8.59 -24.59
C GLY A 130 4.21 -7.57 -23.45
N HIS A 131 5.37 -7.00 -23.06
CA HIS A 131 5.40 -5.96 -22.01
C HIS A 131 4.71 -4.68 -22.49
N GLU A 132 4.65 -4.48 -23.81
CA GLU A 132 3.92 -3.40 -24.47
C GLU A 132 2.41 -3.43 -24.22
N ARG A 133 1.87 -4.60 -23.82
CA ARG A 133 0.46 -4.81 -23.46
C ARG A 133 0.20 -4.70 -21.96
N GLU A 134 1.22 -4.35 -21.17
CA GLU A 134 1.09 -4.09 -19.74
C GLU A 134 1.17 -2.58 -19.46
N ARG A 135 0.44 -2.09 -18.46
CA ARG A 135 0.55 -0.70 -17.97
C ARG A 135 0.84 -0.72 -16.47
N TRP A 136 1.97 -0.14 -16.08
CA TRP A 136 2.42 -0.09 -14.69
C TRP A 136 2.34 1.32 -14.16
N LEU A 137 1.55 1.50 -13.10
CA LEU A 137 1.32 2.77 -12.43
C LEU A 137 1.80 2.70 -10.98
N TYR A 138 2.30 3.81 -10.47
CA TYR A 138 2.76 3.94 -9.09
C TYR A 138 2.20 5.21 -8.44
N ILE A 139 1.72 5.11 -7.20
CA ILE A 139 1.33 6.25 -6.38
C ILE A 139 2.14 6.23 -5.08
N ASN A 140 2.87 7.33 -4.84
CA ASN A 140 3.76 7.47 -3.68
C ASN A 140 3.03 7.86 -2.39
N GLY A 141 3.74 7.73 -1.27
CA GLY A 141 3.33 8.23 0.03
C GLY A 141 3.66 9.71 0.26
N ILE A 142 3.35 10.16 1.47
CA ILE A 142 3.69 11.50 1.95
C ILE A 142 5.20 11.76 1.96
N ALA A 143 5.58 13.03 2.06
CA ALA A 143 6.96 13.51 2.15
C ALA A 143 7.86 13.20 0.94
N ALA A 144 7.34 12.52 -0.09
CA ALA A 144 8.10 12.24 -1.29
C ALA A 144 7.99 13.39 -2.29
N GLY A 145 9.06 14.18 -2.40
CA GLY A 145 9.25 15.12 -3.50
C GLY A 145 9.56 14.41 -4.82
N HIS A 146 9.60 15.17 -5.91
CA HIS A 146 9.89 14.68 -7.27
C HIS A 146 11.18 13.86 -7.35
N HIS A 147 12.19 14.21 -6.55
CA HIS A 147 13.45 13.45 -6.55
C HIS A 147 13.24 12.00 -6.10
N TRP A 148 12.61 11.80 -4.94
CA TRP A 148 12.38 10.48 -4.36
C TRP A 148 11.39 9.68 -5.19
N VAL A 149 10.33 10.31 -5.71
CA VAL A 149 9.38 9.61 -6.60
C VAL A 149 10.07 9.11 -7.87
N GLN A 150 10.98 9.88 -8.47
CA GLN A 150 11.78 9.40 -9.61
C GLN A 150 12.62 8.17 -9.23
N MET A 151 13.30 8.21 -8.08
CA MET A 151 14.09 7.08 -7.60
C MET A 151 13.24 5.85 -7.31
N ASN A 152 12.02 6.03 -6.81
CA ASN A 152 11.06 4.95 -6.57
C ASN A 152 10.67 4.26 -7.88
N ILE A 153 10.21 5.02 -8.89
CA ILE A 153 9.81 4.43 -10.17
C ILE A 153 10.99 3.86 -10.96
N ASP A 154 12.18 4.43 -10.83
CA ASP A 154 13.40 3.89 -11.44
C ASP A 154 13.79 2.54 -10.81
N GLN A 155 13.73 2.42 -9.48
CA GLN A 155 13.99 1.16 -8.79
C GLN A 155 12.94 0.11 -9.12
N LEU A 156 11.66 0.48 -9.19
CA LEU A 156 10.59 -0.42 -9.64
C LEU A 156 10.85 -0.91 -11.07
N SER A 157 11.31 -0.04 -11.96
CA SER A 157 11.65 -0.41 -13.33
C SER A 157 12.84 -1.36 -13.42
N TYR A 158 13.87 -1.19 -12.58
CA TYR A 158 14.95 -2.19 -12.47
C TYR A 158 14.44 -3.53 -11.94
N ILE A 159 13.60 -3.53 -10.91
CA ILE A 159 13.07 -4.74 -10.28
C ILE A 159 12.22 -5.55 -11.26
N PHE A 160 11.26 -4.91 -11.93
CA PHE A 160 10.26 -5.60 -12.73
C PHE A 160 10.57 -5.64 -14.22
N GLY A 161 11.53 -4.83 -14.70
CA GLY A 161 11.85 -4.78 -16.12
C GLY A 161 10.71 -4.22 -16.98
N ARG A 162 9.90 -3.30 -16.43
CA ARG A 162 8.89 -2.52 -17.16
C ARG A 162 9.10 -1.04 -16.91
N LYS A 163 8.65 -0.20 -17.84
CA LYS A 163 8.48 1.23 -17.56
C LYS A 163 7.35 1.43 -16.57
N VAL A 164 7.60 2.27 -15.57
CA VAL A 164 6.61 2.60 -14.53
C VAL A 164 6.25 4.07 -14.63
N THR A 165 4.95 4.34 -14.66
CA THR A 165 4.39 5.70 -14.64
C THR A 165 4.01 6.07 -13.21
N GLY A 166 4.72 7.02 -12.61
CA GLY A 166 4.38 7.57 -11.30
C GLY A 166 3.34 8.68 -11.39
N VAL A 167 2.26 8.57 -10.62
CA VAL A 167 1.37 9.69 -10.31
C VAL A 167 1.83 10.29 -8.99
N HIS A 168 2.36 11.50 -9.07
CA HIS A 168 3.02 12.16 -7.96
C HIS A 168 2.00 12.76 -6.99
N ASN A 169 1.84 12.10 -5.84
CA ASN A 169 1.24 12.69 -4.65
C ASN A 169 2.23 13.70 -4.06
N ARG A 170 1.94 14.99 -4.24
CA ARG A 170 2.86 16.09 -3.91
C ARG A 170 2.87 16.36 -2.41
N THR A 171 4.07 16.52 -1.85
CA THR A 171 4.20 16.85 -0.42
C THR A 171 3.98 18.35 -0.16
N ALA A 172 3.15 18.67 0.83
CA ALA A 172 3.10 19.98 1.49
C ALA A 172 4.11 20.08 2.66
N GLY A 173 4.87 19.01 2.91
CA GLY A 173 5.80 18.82 4.01
C GLY A 173 5.17 17.95 5.10
N ILE A 174 6.00 17.13 5.75
CA ILE A 174 5.60 16.02 6.63
C ILE A 174 4.42 16.34 7.56
N VAL A 175 4.41 17.50 8.24
CA VAL A 175 3.35 17.81 9.22
C VAL A 175 2.01 18.06 8.52
N PHE A 176 2.01 18.82 7.43
CA PHE A 176 0.79 19.09 6.67
C PHE A 176 0.32 17.84 5.92
N ASP A 177 1.24 17.04 5.39
CA ASP A 177 0.89 15.77 4.76
C ASP A 177 0.21 14.82 5.74
N LEU A 178 0.68 14.73 7.00
CA LEU A 178 0.03 13.89 8.01
C LEU A 178 -1.40 14.34 8.33
N ILE A 179 -1.65 15.65 8.34
CA ILE A 179 -3.00 16.21 8.52
C ILE A 179 -3.87 15.88 7.31
N GLU A 180 -3.37 16.13 6.10
CA GLU A 180 -4.05 15.80 4.85
C GLU A 180 -4.38 14.31 4.77
N CYS A 181 -3.43 13.44 5.09
CA CYS A 181 -3.58 11.98 5.09
C CYS A 181 -4.79 11.54 5.93
N LEU A 182 -4.91 12.06 7.16
CA LEU A 182 -6.04 11.76 8.04
C LEU A 182 -7.36 12.29 7.48
N ILE A 183 -7.37 13.53 6.98
CA ILE A 183 -8.57 14.10 6.34
C ILE A 183 -8.99 13.27 5.13
N GLN A 184 -8.05 12.93 4.24
CA GLN A 184 -8.28 12.14 3.05
C GLN A 184 -8.86 10.77 3.40
N ARG A 185 -8.28 10.10 4.41
CA ARG A 185 -8.71 8.77 4.88
C ARG A 185 -10.09 8.78 5.54
N ASP A 186 -10.39 9.78 6.36
CA ASP A 186 -11.59 9.79 7.20
C ASP A 186 -12.79 10.51 6.56
N PHE A 187 -12.53 11.42 5.62
CA PHE A 187 -13.56 12.17 4.89
C PHE A 187 -13.74 11.71 3.44
N ALA A 188 -12.95 10.73 2.98
CA ALA A 188 -12.91 10.30 1.58
C ALA A 188 -12.71 11.50 0.61
N TYR A 189 -11.86 12.45 1.03
CA TYR A 189 -11.61 13.65 0.25
C TYR A 189 -10.70 13.33 -0.93
N ALA A 190 -11.29 13.20 -2.12
CA ALA A 190 -10.47 12.96 -3.31
C ALA A 190 -9.66 14.21 -3.69
N THR A 191 -8.36 14.05 -3.86
CA THR A 191 -7.36 15.04 -4.30
C THR A 191 -7.10 14.92 -5.82
N ASP A 192 -6.29 15.81 -6.39
CA ASP A 192 -6.03 15.84 -7.83
C ASP A 192 -5.24 14.61 -8.31
N ASP A 193 -4.31 14.11 -7.50
CA ASP A 193 -3.56 12.87 -7.70
C ASP A 193 -4.48 11.64 -7.77
N ILE A 194 -5.48 11.53 -6.88
CA ILE A 194 -6.53 10.49 -6.96
C ILE A 194 -7.27 10.56 -8.29
N ARG A 195 -7.75 11.74 -8.69
CA ARG A 195 -8.51 11.91 -9.94
C ARG A 195 -7.70 11.56 -11.18
N ARG A 196 -6.43 11.96 -11.20
CA ARG A 196 -5.51 11.62 -12.30
C ARG A 196 -5.18 10.14 -12.33
N SER A 197 -4.92 9.53 -11.17
CA SER A 197 -4.68 8.10 -11.05
C SER A 197 -5.87 7.30 -11.54
N TYR A 198 -7.08 7.67 -11.12
CA TYR A 198 -8.32 7.07 -11.60
C TYR A 198 -8.44 7.18 -13.13
N ALA A 199 -8.23 8.37 -13.70
CA ALA A 199 -8.31 8.57 -15.14
C ALA A 199 -7.31 7.68 -15.91
N LEU A 200 -6.05 7.62 -15.46
CA LEU A 200 -5.01 6.81 -16.09
C LEU A 200 -5.26 5.30 -15.97
N VAL A 201 -5.68 4.83 -14.79
CA VAL A 201 -6.00 3.41 -14.58
C VAL A 201 -7.22 3.02 -15.43
N LYS A 202 -8.26 3.85 -15.45
CA LYS A 202 -9.45 3.61 -16.28
C LYS A 202 -9.13 3.61 -17.77
N GLU A 203 -8.34 4.57 -18.24
CA GLU A 203 -7.90 4.62 -19.64
C GLU A 203 -7.13 3.35 -20.01
N ALA A 204 -6.20 2.92 -19.16
CA ALA A 204 -5.43 1.69 -19.37
C ALA A 204 -6.31 0.43 -19.37
N LEU A 205 -7.35 0.36 -18.52
CA LEU A 205 -8.29 -0.77 -18.48
C LEU A 205 -9.23 -0.82 -19.70
N LEU A 206 -9.47 0.32 -20.36
CA LEU A 206 -10.32 0.42 -21.54
C LEU A 206 -9.53 0.28 -22.86
N ASP A 207 -8.19 0.30 -22.79
CA ASP A 207 -7.32 0.14 -23.95
C ASP A 207 -7.34 -1.33 -24.42
N PRO A 208 -7.86 -1.64 -25.63
CA PRO A 208 -7.92 -3.03 -26.13
C PRO A 208 -6.53 -3.63 -26.41
N GLU A 209 -5.48 -2.81 -26.47
CA GLU A 209 -4.10 -3.26 -26.59
C GLU A 209 -3.43 -3.52 -25.24
N CYS A 210 -4.13 -3.25 -24.13
CA CYS A 210 -3.66 -3.47 -22.77
C CYS A 210 -4.34 -4.67 -22.14
N ASP A 211 -3.59 -5.76 -21.94
CA ASP A 211 -4.11 -6.98 -21.32
C ASP A 211 -4.05 -6.93 -19.79
N LYS A 212 -3.26 -6.01 -19.24
CA LYS A 212 -3.00 -5.97 -17.80
C LYS A 212 -2.60 -4.59 -17.30
N VAL A 213 -3.22 -4.18 -16.20
CA VAL A 213 -2.89 -2.95 -15.48
C VAL A 213 -2.38 -3.31 -14.09
N VAL A 214 -1.18 -2.83 -13.75
CA VAL A 214 -0.55 -3.04 -12.45
C VAL A 214 -0.49 -1.71 -11.71
N LEU A 215 -1.13 -1.63 -10.55
CA LEU A 215 -1.15 -0.45 -9.69
C LEU A 215 -0.34 -0.71 -8.40
N LEU A 216 0.77 0.00 -8.26
CA LEU A 216 1.67 -0.06 -7.11
C LEU A 216 1.41 1.13 -6.18
N LEU A 217 1.26 0.89 -4.89
CA LEU A 217 0.88 1.91 -3.92
C LEU A 217 1.82 1.88 -2.71
N HIS A 218 2.28 3.03 -2.23
CA HIS A 218 3.07 3.11 -0.99
C HIS A 218 2.44 4.06 0.02
N SER A 219 2.38 3.66 1.30
CA SER A 219 1.94 4.52 2.40
C SER A 219 0.55 5.14 2.17
N GLN A 220 0.43 6.48 2.15
CA GLN A 220 -0.80 7.22 1.80
C GLN A 220 -1.30 6.89 0.39
N GLY A 221 -0.43 6.56 -0.56
CA GLY A 221 -0.85 6.08 -1.87
C GLY A 221 -1.78 4.88 -1.78
N GLY A 222 -1.75 4.11 -0.68
CA GLY A 222 -2.73 3.07 -0.39
C GLY A 222 -4.15 3.58 -0.10
N ILE A 223 -4.29 4.73 0.57
CA ILE A 223 -5.59 5.42 0.76
C ILE A 223 -6.10 5.92 -0.59
N GLU A 224 -5.22 6.58 -1.35
CA GLU A 224 -5.52 7.14 -2.67
C GLU A 224 -5.96 6.05 -3.65
N GLY A 225 -5.19 4.96 -3.74
CA GLY A 225 -5.52 3.82 -4.56
C GLY A 225 -6.79 3.09 -4.10
N GLY A 226 -7.05 3.02 -2.79
CA GLY A 226 -8.33 2.50 -2.28
C GLY A 226 -9.54 3.29 -2.81
N LEU A 227 -9.45 4.63 -2.80
CA LEU A 227 -10.49 5.50 -3.38
C LEU A 227 -10.60 5.36 -4.90
N VAL A 228 -9.47 5.20 -5.60
CA VAL A 228 -9.46 4.90 -7.04
C VAL A 228 -10.20 3.58 -7.31
N LEU A 229 -9.92 2.53 -6.53
CA LEU A 229 -10.57 1.23 -6.65
C LEU A 229 -12.08 1.32 -6.42
N ASP A 230 -12.51 2.08 -5.41
CA ASP A 230 -13.94 2.26 -5.13
C ASP A 230 -14.68 2.90 -6.30
N TRP A 231 -14.09 3.90 -6.96
CA TRP A 231 -14.68 4.50 -8.17
C TRP A 231 -14.67 3.55 -9.37
N LEU A 232 -13.60 2.77 -9.55
CA LEU A 232 -13.53 1.78 -10.63
C LEU A 232 -14.57 0.67 -10.43
N LEU A 233 -14.79 0.22 -9.20
CA LEU A 233 -15.80 -0.78 -8.84
C LEU A 233 -17.24 -0.29 -9.06
N ASP A 234 -17.47 1.02 -8.96
CA ASP A 234 -18.79 1.64 -9.22
C ASP A 234 -19.08 1.80 -10.73
N GLU A 235 -18.03 2.01 -11.54
CA GLU A 235 -18.19 2.38 -12.95
C GLU A 235 -17.87 1.28 -13.97
N LEU A 236 -16.93 0.38 -13.67
CA LEU A 236 -16.45 -0.60 -14.64
C LEU A 236 -17.01 -2.01 -14.38
N PRO A 237 -17.33 -2.77 -15.43
CA PRO A 237 -17.76 -4.14 -15.30
C PRO A 237 -16.59 -5.07 -14.94
N HIS A 238 -16.93 -6.24 -14.39
CA HIS A 238 -15.95 -7.20 -13.86
C HIS A 238 -14.93 -7.68 -14.90
N ASP A 239 -15.36 -7.88 -16.15
CA ASP A 239 -14.52 -8.32 -17.26
C ASP A 239 -13.37 -7.37 -17.58
N LEU A 240 -13.49 -6.08 -17.23
CA LEU A 240 -12.36 -5.15 -17.30
C LEU A 240 -11.55 -5.16 -16.00
N LEU A 241 -12.24 -5.14 -14.85
CA LEU A 241 -11.59 -5.07 -13.54
C LEU A 241 -10.70 -6.28 -13.23
N CYS A 242 -10.97 -7.45 -13.81
CA CYS A 242 -10.16 -8.65 -13.61
C CYS A 242 -8.74 -8.51 -14.17
N HIS A 243 -8.50 -7.55 -15.08
CA HIS A 243 -7.19 -7.22 -15.63
C HIS A 243 -6.35 -6.32 -14.71
N LEU A 244 -6.94 -5.79 -13.63
CA LEU A 244 -6.24 -4.97 -12.65
C LEU A 244 -5.57 -5.84 -11.57
N GLU A 245 -4.28 -5.60 -11.34
CA GLU A 245 -3.52 -6.14 -10.22
C GLU A 245 -3.03 -5.00 -9.32
N VAL A 246 -3.22 -5.12 -8.01
CA VAL A 246 -2.91 -4.05 -7.05
C VAL A 246 -1.92 -4.55 -5.99
N TYR A 247 -0.85 -3.80 -5.80
CA TYR A 247 0.23 -4.17 -4.89
C TYR A 247 0.58 -3.00 -3.98
N THR A 248 0.47 -3.19 -2.67
CA THR A 248 0.63 -2.08 -1.72
C THR A 248 1.75 -2.32 -0.73
N PHE A 249 2.46 -1.27 -0.33
CA PHE A 249 3.59 -1.32 0.60
C PHE A 249 3.35 -0.33 1.75
N GLY A 250 3.32 -0.83 2.99
CA GLY A 250 3.08 0.02 4.17
C GLY A 250 1.74 0.76 4.12
N ASN A 251 0.71 0.10 3.59
CA ASN A 251 -0.56 0.72 3.22
C ASN A 251 -1.27 1.37 4.42
N ALA A 252 -1.52 2.68 4.31
CA ALA A 252 -2.16 3.52 5.33
C ALA A 252 -3.69 3.46 5.33
N ALA A 253 -4.31 2.81 4.34
CA ALA A 253 -5.74 2.72 4.20
C ALA A 253 -6.38 1.97 5.37
N ASN A 254 -7.63 2.32 5.67
CA ASN A 254 -8.44 1.66 6.68
C ASN A 254 -9.39 0.59 6.09
N HIS A 255 -9.48 0.51 4.77
CA HIS A 255 -10.23 -0.49 4.02
C HIS A 255 -9.61 -0.69 2.64
N PHE A 256 -9.93 -1.82 2.00
CA PHE A 256 -9.56 -2.11 0.63
C PHE A 256 -10.60 -3.06 0.04
N ASN A 257 -11.43 -2.57 -0.88
CA ASN A 257 -12.61 -3.29 -1.36
C ASN A 257 -12.29 -4.19 -2.57
N ASN A 258 -12.88 -5.38 -2.59
CA ASN A 258 -12.87 -6.29 -3.73
C ASN A 258 -14.03 -7.28 -3.59
N PRO A 259 -15.27 -6.86 -3.94
CA PRO A 259 -16.42 -7.73 -3.82
C PRO A 259 -16.25 -8.99 -4.68
N ARG A 260 -16.85 -10.10 -4.22
CA ARG A 260 -16.92 -11.31 -5.02
C ARG A 260 -18.00 -11.14 -6.07
N TRP A 261 -17.74 -11.61 -7.28
CA TRP A 261 -18.77 -11.78 -8.30
C TRP A 261 -19.20 -13.25 -8.34
N THR A 262 -20.45 -13.48 -8.72
CA THR A 262 -21.03 -14.81 -8.88
C THR A 262 -21.74 -14.87 -10.21
N ASN A 263 -21.38 -15.81 -11.08
CA ASN A 263 -22.23 -16.15 -12.21
C ASN A 263 -23.47 -16.87 -11.69
N LEU A 264 -24.67 -16.33 -12.00
CA LEU A 264 -25.90 -17.09 -11.84
C LEU A 264 -25.83 -18.32 -12.76
N PRO A 265 -26.19 -19.50 -12.27
CA PRO A 265 -26.16 -20.71 -13.08
C PRO A 265 -27.07 -20.53 -14.30
N LYS A 266 -26.49 -20.63 -15.51
CA LYS A 266 -27.29 -20.76 -16.73
C LYS A 266 -27.98 -22.14 -16.66
N PRO A 267 -29.30 -22.26 -16.90
CA PRO A 267 -29.94 -23.57 -16.95
C PRO A 267 -29.36 -24.36 -18.13
N GLN A 268 -28.34 -25.18 -17.87
CA GLN A 268 -27.88 -26.17 -18.83
C GLN A 268 -28.96 -27.25 -18.95
N ARG A 269 -29.34 -27.57 -20.19
CA ARG A 269 -30.28 -28.65 -20.54
C ARG A 269 -29.71 -30.06 -20.30
N ILE A 270 -28.85 -30.25 -19.31
CA ILE A 270 -28.19 -31.54 -19.05
C ILE A 270 -28.40 -31.94 -17.59
N SER A 271 -28.91 -33.15 -17.45
CA SER A 271 -29.42 -33.78 -16.23
C SER A 271 -28.31 -34.18 -15.26
N THR A 272 -27.69 -33.24 -14.54
CA THR A 272 -26.88 -33.52 -13.33
C THR A 272 -26.93 -32.32 -12.37
N PRO A 273 -27.29 -32.49 -11.08
CA PRO A 273 -27.51 -31.39 -10.15
C PRO A 273 -26.23 -30.94 -9.41
N ASP A 274 -25.09 -30.85 -10.08
CA ASP A 274 -23.91 -30.17 -9.52
C ASP A 274 -23.91 -28.70 -9.99
N LEU A 275 -24.63 -27.88 -9.23
CA LEU A 275 -24.63 -26.41 -9.33
C LEU A 275 -23.25 -25.86 -8.94
N VAL A 276 -22.29 -25.92 -9.86
CA VAL A 276 -21.00 -25.26 -9.66
C VAL A 276 -21.19 -23.76 -9.86
N HIS A 277 -21.36 -23.02 -8.77
CA HIS A 277 -21.23 -21.56 -8.81
C HIS A 277 -19.81 -21.21 -9.26
N GLN A 278 -19.66 -20.54 -10.40
CA GLN A 278 -18.44 -19.82 -10.72
C GLN A 278 -18.44 -18.52 -9.91
N PHE A 279 -17.53 -18.43 -8.96
CA PHE A 279 -17.28 -17.24 -8.15
C PHE A 279 -15.83 -16.81 -8.33
N GLY A 280 -15.60 -15.51 -8.33
CA GLY A 280 -14.26 -14.92 -8.37
C GLY A 280 -14.25 -13.56 -7.69
N GLN A 281 -13.12 -12.88 -7.74
CA GLN A 281 -12.99 -11.50 -7.24
C GLN A 281 -13.12 -10.51 -8.40
N SER A 282 -13.66 -9.31 -8.12
CA SER A 282 -13.83 -8.27 -9.14
C SER A 282 -12.49 -7.82 -9.71
N ILE A 283 -11.53 -7.54 -8.84
CA ILE A 283 -10.14 -7.20 -9.17
C ILE A 283 -9.32 -8.48 -9.16
N GLY A 284 -8.48 -8.65 -10.19
CA GLY A 284 -7.78 -9.91 -10.47
C GLY A 284 -6.83 -10.36 -9.36
N HIS A 285 -6.02 -9.44 -8.84
CA HIS A 285 -5.12 -9.72 -7.72
C HIS A 285 -4.90 -8.52 -6.81
N ILE A 286 -4.81 -8.76 -5.50
CA ILE A 286 -4.43 -7.76 -4.51
C ILE A 286 -3.44 -8.38 -3.52
N GLU A 287 -2.24 -7.79 -3.40
CA GLU A 287 -1.26 -8.16 -2.38
C GLU A 287 -0.80 -6.93 -1.57
N HIS A 288 -0.57 -7.15 -0.29
CA HIS A 288 -0.12 -6.15 0.66
C HIS A 288 1.20 -6.59 1.30
N TYR A 289 2.17 -5.70 1.34
CA TYR A 289 3.47 -5.88 1.98
C TYR A 289 3.59 -4.92 3.15
N ALA A 290 3.92 -5.44 4.33
CA ALA A 290 4.05 -4.65 5.54
C ALA A 290 5.30 -5.02 6.34
N ASN A 291 5.96 -4.02 6.90
CA ASN A 291 6.92 -4.23 7.98
C ASN A 291 6.14 -4.25 9.31
N ALA A 292 6.39 -5.26 10.15
CA ALA A 292 5.62 -5.51 11.39
C ALA A 292 5.67 -4.35 12.40
N ALA A 293 6.74 -3.55 12.37
CA ALA A 293 6.94 -2.40 13.23
C ALA A 293 6.93 -1.07 12.46
N ASP A 294 6.36 -1.03 11.25
CA ASP A 294 6.05 0.22 10.55
C ASP A 294 4.80 0.86 11.16
N ILE A 295 4.93 2.08 11.70
CA ILE A 295 3.83 2.83 12.31
C ILE A 295 2.65 3.05 11.35
N VAL A 296 2.91 3.22 10.05
CA VAL A 296 1.85 3.45 9.05
C VAL A 296 1.10 2.14 8.80
N ALA A 297 1.81 1.03 8.58
CA ALA A 297 1.19 -0.28 8.47
C ALA A 297 0.43 -0.67 9.76
N LEU A 298 0.98 -0.38 10.94
CA LEU A 298 0.35 -0.61 12.25
C LEU A 298 -0.92 0.21 12.48
N GLY A 299 -1.05 1.37 11.83
CA GLY A 299 -2.24 2.23 11.83
C GLY A 299 -3.13 2.05 10.59
N GLY A 300 -2.75 1.16 9.68
CA GLY A 300 -3.41 0.87 8.39
C GLY A 300 -3.61 -0.63 8.24
N VAL A 301 -3.03 -1.24 7.21
CA VAL A 301 -3.27 -2.66 6.86
C VAL A 301 -3.20 -3.62 8.06
N LEU A 302 -2.18 -3.54 8.92
CA LEU A 302 -2.03 -4.47 10.06
C LEU A 302 -3.10 -4.28 11.13
N HIS A 303 -3.77 -3.13 11.18
CA HIS A 303 -4.86 -2.88 12.11
C HIS A 303 -6.22 -3.37 11.58
N PHE A 304 -6.45 -3.21 10.28
CA PHE A 304 -7.77 -3.41 9.68
C PHE A 304 -7.93 -4.76 8.96
N VAL A 305 -6.82 -5.47 8.67
CA VAL A 305 -6.84 -6.72 7.90
C VAL A 305 -7.69 -7.82 8.51
N ASP A 306 -7.70 -7.94 9.84
CA ASP A 306 -8.46 -8.95 10.58
C ASP A 306 -9.96 -8.67 10.64
N ILE A 307 -10.40 -7.51 10.13
CA ILE A 307 -11.81 -7.14 10.12
C ILE A 307 -12.45 -7.78 8.88
N PRO A 308 -13.44 -8.67 9.06
CA PRO A 308 -14.09 -9.35 7.95
C PRO A 308 -14.68 -8.35 6.96
N ASN A 309 -14.50 -8.60 5.67
CA ASN A 309 -15.04 -7.78 4.58
C ASN A 309 -14.58 -6.31 4.58
N ARG A 310 -13.49 -5.96 5.29
CA ARG A 310 -12.94 -4.60 5.29
C ARG A 310 -11.68 -4.45 4.45
N TYR A 311 -10.83 -5.48 4.44
CA TYR A 311 -9.53 -5.42 3.79
C TYR A 311 -9.32 -6.68 2.95
N MET A 312 -9.39 -6.53 1.63
CA MET A 312 -9.27 -7.63 0.67
C MET A 312 -7.86 -7.71 0.12
N GLY A 313 -7.31 -8.92 0.03
CA GLY A 313 -6.00 -9.17 -0.54
C GLY A 313 -5.12 -10.03 0.36
N ARG A 314 -4.03 -10.57 -0.19
CA ARG A 314 -3.07 -11.38 0.57
C ARG A 314 -2.07 -10.46 1.27
N LEU A 315 -1.84 -10.65 2.56
CA LEU A 315 -0.87 -9.87 3.33
C LEU A 315 0.42 -10.67 3.57
N PHE A 316 1.56 -10.04 3.31
CA PHE A 316 2.89 -10.52 3.63
C PHE A 316 3.56 -9.57 4.63
N VAL A 317 3.95 -10.10 5.80
CA VAL A 317 4.51 -9.30 6.91
C VAL A 317 5.97 -9.66 7.14
N ARG A 318 6.85 -8.67 7.01
CA ARG A 318 8.28 -8.78 7.33
C ARG A 318 8.50 -8.41 8.80
N PRO A 319 9.20 -9.21 9.61
CA PRO A 319 9.39 -8.97 11.04
C PRO A 319 10.48 -7.92 11.31
N ASN A 320 10.25 -6.69 10.87
CA ASN A 320 11.18 -5.56 11.04
C ASN A 320 10.42 -4.23 11.08
N SER A 321 11.13 -3.12 11.32
CA SER A 321 10.65 -1.75 11.14
C SER A 321 11.06 -1.20 9.76
N GLY A 322 10.82 0.10 9.56
CA GLY A 322 11.17 0.84 8.35
C GLY A 322 9.94 1.16 7.51
N HIS A 323 9.82 2.41 7.07
CA HIS A 323 8.67 2.85 6.26
C HIS A 323 9.04 3.31 4.83
N LEU A 324 10.22 3.91 4.64
CA LEU A 324 10.70 4.37 3.33
C LEU A 324 10.63 3.29 2.24
N PHE A 325 10.16 3.65 1.05
CA PHE A 325 9.75 2.69 0.02
C PHE A 325 10.92 1.91 -0.56
N ASN A 326 11.96 2.60 -1.04
CA ASN A 326 13.10 1.93 -1.63
C ASN A 326 13.91 1.23 -0.54
N MET A 327 14.34 1.99 0.47
CA MET A 327 15.26 1.49 1.50
C MET A 327 14.66 0.34 2.35
N HIS A 328 13.43 0.47 2.83
CA HIS A 328 12.87 -0.48 3.79
C HIS A 328 11.93 -1.54 3.19
N TYR A 329 11.34 -1.27 2.03
CA TYR A 329 10.51 -2.25 1.32
C TYR A 329 11.27 -2.86 0.14
N LEU A 330 11.50 -2.12 -0.93
CA LEU A 330 12.02 -2.70 -2.17
C LEU A 330 13.40 -3.33 -2.03
N SER A 331 14.34 -2.67 -1.37
CA SER A 331 15.71 -3.19 -1.18
C SER A 331 15.75 -4.48 -0.34
N ASN A 332 14.74 -4.70 0.51
CA ASN A 332 14.62 -5.90 1.36
C ASN A 332 13.77 -7.01 0.73
N MET A 333 12.73 -6.65 -0.02
CA MET A 333 11.79 -7.60 -0.61
C MET A 333 12.21 -8.03 -2.02
N PHE A 334 12.88 -7.14 -2.75
CA PHE A 334 13.35 -7.28 -4.13
C PHE A 334 14.83 -6.86 -4.26
N THR A 335 15.67 -7.46 -3.43
CA THR A 335 17.11 -7.15 -3.37
C THR A 335 17.78 -7.29 -4.72
N LEU A 336 18.24 -6.17 -5.32
CA LEU A 336 19.02 -6.22 -6.57
C LEU A 336 20.48 -6.58 -6.27
N GLY A 337 21.10 -7.41 -7.11
CA GLY A 337 22.53 -7.66 -7.11
C GLY A 337 23.34 -6.53 -7.76
N PRO A 338 24.66 -6.74 -7.94
CA PRO A 338 25.55 -5.77 -8.58
C PRO A 338 25.22 -5.49 -10.06
N ASP A 339 24.52 -6.40 -10.72
CA ASP A 339 24.07 -6.30 -12.12
C ASP A 339 22.69 -5.64 -12.27
N MET A 340 22.17 -5.05 -11.18
CA MET A 340 20.83 -4.45 -11.12
C MET A 340 19.69 -5.44 -11.41
N LYS A 341 19.92 -6.75 -11.26
CA LYS A 341 18.87 -7.78 -11.29
C LYS A 341 18.49 -8.21 -9.89
N VAL A 342 17.22 -8.51 -9.68
CA VAL A 342 16.70 -9.07 -8.43
C VAL A 342 17.32 -10.45 -8.19
N LEU A 343 17.86 -10.67 -6.99
CA LEU A 343 18.38 -11.96 -6.55
C LEU A 343 17.23 -12.98 -6.38
N ASP A 344 17.49 -14.26 -6.64
CA ASP A 344 16.47 -15.33 -6.49
C ASP A 344 16.12 -15.70 -5.04
N SER A 345 16.88 -15.17 -4.09
CA SER A 345 16.74 -15.41 -2.66
C SER A 345 17.01 -14.13 -1.89
N ASN A 346 16.23 -13.90 -0.84
CA ASN A 346 16.50 -12.90 0.18
C ASN A 346 15.82 -13.32 1.49
N PRO A 347 16.26 -12.79 2.65
CA PRO A 347 15.76 -13.24 3.95
C PRO A 347 14.24 -13.21 4.09
N PHE A 348 13.56 -12.24 3.48
CA PHE A 348 12.10 -12.11 3.57
C PHE A 348 11.36 -13.07 2.63
N MET A 349 11.77 -13.11 1.36
CA MET A 349 11.15 -13.95 0.33
C MET A 349 11.33 -15.45 0.61
N ASP A 350 12.37 -15.82 1.35
CA ASP A 350 12.63 -17.18 1.81
C ASP A 350 11.96 -17.54 3.15
N MET A 351 11.27 -16.60 3.81
CA MET A 351 10.52 -16.90 5.04
C MET A 351 9.46 -17.95 4.77
N GLU A 352 9.38 -18.93 5.67
CA GLU A 352 8.35 -19.97 5.65
C GLU A 352 7.00 -19.39 6.04
N VAL A 353 5.95 -19.86 5.38
CA VAL A 353 4.58 -19.42 5.58
C VAL A 353 3.76 -20.59 6.10
N GLU A 354 3.15 -20.40 7.26
CA GLU A 354 2.18 -21.36 7.80
C GLU A 354 0.95 -21.46 6.86
N PRO A 355 0.55 -22.66 6.40
CA PRO A 355 -0.46 -22.84 5.35
C PRO A 355 -1.83 -22.19 5.61
N TRP A 356 -2.18 -21.95 6.87
CA TRP A 356 -3.46 -21.37 7.28
C TRP A 356 -3.41 -19.84 7.47
N ALA A 357 -2.22 -19.23 7.57
CA ALA A 357 -2.06 -17.78 7.70
C ALA A 357 -2.42 -17.04 6.39
N THR A 358 -2.32 -17.72 5.25
CA THR A 358 -2.64 -17.17 3.92
C THR A 358 -4.03 -17.53 3.41
N ALA A 359 -4.71 -18.51 4.03
CA ALA A 359 -6.05 -18.95 3.64
C ALA A 359 -7.20 -18.13 4.29
N GLY A 360 -6.89 -17.23 5.24
CA GLY A 360 -7.89 -16.58 6.10
C GLY A 360 -8.09 -15.08 5.91
N ILE A 361 -7.25 -14.39 5.13
CA ILE A 361 -7.36 -12.93 4.96
C ILE A 361 -8.29 -12.65 3.78
N ASN A 362 -9.60 -12.80 4.01
CA ASN A 362 -10.71 -12.34 3.15
C ASN A 362 -10.63 -12.60 1.62
N GLY A 363 -9.72 -13.43 1.10
CA GLY A 363 -9.43 -13.45 -0.32
C GLY A 363 -8.91 -14.80 -0.81
N TYR A 364 -9.65 -15.34 -1.77
CA TYR A 364 -9.35 -16.43 -2.69
C TYR A 364 -9.93 -17.82 -2.32
N ASP A 365 -9.51 -18.53 -1.26
CA ASP A 365 -9.76 -19.99 -1.22
C ASP A 365 -10.53 -20.57 -0.01
N GLY A 366 -11.30 -19.77 0.76
CA GLY A 366 -12.05 -20.34 1.89
C GLY A 366 -13.24 -19.54 2.43
N PRO A 367 -14.13 -20.19 3.21
CA PRO A 367 -15.10 -19.49 4.06
C PRO A 367 -14.34 -18.60 5.06
N PRO A 368 -14.93 -17.46 5.49
CA PRO A 368 -14.27 -16.54 6.41
C PRO A 368 -13.98 -17.22 7.75
N HIS A 369 -12.80 -17.82 7.89
CA HIS A 369 -12.35 -18.37 9.15
C HIS A 369 -11.75 -17.24 9.98
N ARG A 370 -12.32 -17.09 11.17
CA ARG A 370 -11.93 -16.11 12.19
C ARG A 370 -10.61 -16.55 12.82
N VAL A 371 -9.51 -16.39 12.11
CA VAL A 371 -8.18 -16.63 12.69
C VAL A 371 -7.62 -15.29 13.12
N ARG A 372 -7.44 -15.14 14.44
CA ARG A 372 -6.82 -13.97 15.04
C ARG A 372 -5.36 -13.99 14.63
N TYR A 373 -4.95 -13.16 13.67
CA TYR A 373 -3.54 -12.95 13.39
C TYR A 373 -2.97 -12.16 14.58
N GLN A 374 -2.37 -12.87 15.54
CA GLN A 374 -1.50 -12.21 16.50
C GLN A 374 -0.17 -11.98 15.79
N PRO A 375 0.29 -10.73 15.62
CA PRO A 375 1.67 -10.51 15.23
C PRO A 375 2.52 -11.10 16.35
N THR A 376 3.23 -12.18 16.07
CA THR A 376 4.27 -12.72 16.96
C THR A 376 5.44 -11.74 16.95
N ILE A 377 5.23 -10.59 17.58
CA ILE A 377 6.32 -9.78 18.10
C ILE A 377 6.74 -10.49 19.37
N ALA A 378 7.97 -10.99 19.37
CA ALA A 378 8.66 -11.45 20.55
C ALA A 378 8.53 -10.38 21.65
N ARG A 379 7.67 -10.65 22.63
CA ARG A 379 7.98 -10.27 24.00
C ARG A 379 8.85 -11.41 24.51
N ASP A 380 10.12 -11.12 24.77
CA ASP A 380 10.87 -11.91 25.73
C ASP A 380 10.13 -11.78 27.07
N GLU A 381 9.27 -12.74 27.37
CA GLU A 381 9.12 -13.28 28.71
C GLU A 381 8.97 -14.79 28.59
N ALA A 382 9.88 -15.48 29.28
CA ALA A 382 9.80 -16.90 29.58
C ALA A 382 8.36 -17.28 29.99
N PHE A 383 7.83 -18.36 29.42
CA PHE A 383 6.81 -19.29 29.96
C PHE A 383 6.02 -19.95 28.80
N LEU A 384 6.44 -21.14 28.40
CA LEU A 384 5.51 -22.22 28.00
C LEU A 384 4.82 -22.76 29.28
N PRO A 385 3.73 -23.58 29.24
CA PRO A 385 3.14 -24.31 28.10
C PRO A 385 1.59 -24.31 28.03
N ALA A 386 1.01 -24.67 26.89
CA ALA A 386 -0.12 -25.60 26.82
C ALA A 386 -0.52 -25.87 25.36
N ALA A 387 -0.43 -27.14 24.99
CA ALA A 387 -0.94 -27.69 23.74
C ALA A 387 -2.44 -27.44 23.60
N LEU A 388 -2.87 -27.10 22.37
CA LEU A 388 -4.17 -27.51 21.87
C LEU A 388 -3.97 -28.22 20.54
N THR A 389 -3.88 -29.54 20.67
CA THR A 389 -3.96 -30.53 19.61
C THR A 389 -5.29 -30.38 18.89
N LEU A 390 -5.28 -29.86 17.66
CA LEU A 390 -6.39 -30.00 16.72
C LEU A 390 -5.86 -30.70 15.46
N GLN A 391 -6.58 -31.75 15.09
CA GLN A 391 -6.16 -32.85 14.23
C GLN A 391 -5.60 -32.39 12.88
N ARG A 392 -4.35 -32.79 12.59
CA ARG A 392 -3.79 -32.89 11.24
C ARG A 392 -4.65 -33.86 10.43
N PRO A 393 -5.28 -33.47 9.30
CA PRO A 393 -5.58 -34.43 8.27
C PRO A 393 -4.24 -34.80 7.61
N GLN A 394 -3.81 -36.06 7.76
CA GLN A 394 -2.66 -36.56 7.03
C GLN A 394 -2.99 -36.59 5.54
N THR A 395 -2.43 -35.65 4.78
CA THR A 395 -2.27 -35.83 3.33
C THR A 395 -0.88 -36.39 3.08
N ASN A 396 -0.84 -37.64 2.63
CA ASN A 396 0.38 -38.28 2.12
C ASN A 396 0.87 -37.53 0.88
N GLY A 397 1.87 -36.68 1.05
CA GLY A 397 2.60 -35.99 -0.01
C GLY A 397 3.61 -35.07 0.65
N VAL A 398 4.86 -35.10 0.20
CA VAL A 398 6.00 -34.33 0.72
C VAL A 398 5.54 -32.96 1.27
N ASP A 399 5.71 -32.74 2.59
CA ASP A 399 5.42 -31.46 3.27
C ASP A 399 6.30 -30.38 2.63
N ARG A 400 5.84 -29.79 1.52
CA ARG A 400 6.56 -28.73 0.83
C ARG A 400 6.37 -27.48 1.66
N ILE A 401 7.40 -27.13 2.41
CA ILE A 401 7.50 -25.85 3.12
C ILE A 401 7.24 -24.73 2.09
N LEU A 402 6.11 -24.04 2.24
CA LEU A 402 5.73 -22.90 1.41
C LEU A 402 6.47 -21.67 1.91
N ARG A 403 7.07 -20.92 0.99
CA ARG A 403 7.74 -19.64 1.31
C ARG A 403 6.95 -18.46 0.77
N VAL A 404 7.24 -17.26 1.27
CA VAL A 404 6.63 -16.01 0.77
C VAL A 404 6.74 -15.91 -0.76
N LYS A 405 7.91 -16.23 -1.32
CA LYS A 405 8.15 -16.20 -2.77
C LYS A 405 7.33 -17.19 -3.60
N ASP A 406 6.90 -18.29 -3.01
CA ASP A 406 6.05 -19.27 -3.68
C ASP A 406 4.60 -18.76 -3.79
N LEU A 407 4.21 -17.83 -2.92
CA LEU A 407 2.85 -17.30 -2.80
C LEU A 407 2.70 -15.89 -3.35
N SER A 408 3.78 -15.11 -3.45
CA SER A 408 3.72 -13.76 -4.00
C SER A 408 3.68 -13.80 -5.52
N ARG A 409 2.60 -13.23 -6.07
CA ARG A 409 2.47 -12.99 -7.50
C ARG A 409 3.41 -11.89 -7.97
N LEU A 410 3.56 -10.80 -7.21
CA LEU A 410 4.46 -9.71 -7.59
C LEU A 410 5.91 -10.20 -7.77
N TRP A 411 6.34 -11.13 -6.92
CA TRP A 411 7.67 -11.75 -7.00
C TRP A 411 7.95 -12.42 -8.34
N GLN A 412 6.93 -12.92 -9.05
CA GLN A 412 7.09 -13.58 -10.35
C GLN A 412 7.39 -12.59 -11.49
N TYR A 413 7.13 -11.29 -11.29
CA TYR A 413 7.47 -10.26 -12.28
C TYR A 413 8.93 -9.82 -12.27
N ARG A 414 9.70 -10.21 -11.24
CA ARG A 414 11.11 -9.80 -11.09
C ARG A 414 11.92 -10.11 -12.35
N ASN A 415 12.89 -9.26 -12.67
CA ASN A 415 13.78 -9.42 -13.83
C ASN A 415 13.07 -9.55 -15.19
N GLY A 416 11.89 -8.92 -15.35
CA GLY A 416 11.13 -9.03 -16.61
C GLY A 416 10.22 -10.26 -16.69
N GLY A 417 10.15 -11.08 -15.64
CA GLY A 417 9.32 -12.29 -15.59
C GLY A 417 7.82 -12.00 -15.71
N ARG A 418 7.03 -13.06 -15.88
CA ARG A 418 5.56 -12.99 -15.85
C ARG A 418 5.01 -14.09 -14.96
N PRO A 419 3.97 -13.81 -14.16
CA PRO A 419 3.28 -14.87 -13.44
C PRO A 419 2.68 -15.88 -14.41
N LYS A 420 2.66 -17.15 -13.99
CA LYS A 420 1.85 -18.14 -14.69
C LYS A 420 0.38 -17.80 -14.45
N GLU A 421 -0.40 -17.70 -15.50
CA GLU A 421 -1.85 -17.65 -15.34
C GLU A 421 -2.29 -19.01 -14.80
N ALA A 422 -3.12 -19.00 -13.77
CA ALA A 422 -3.78 -20.24 -13.37
C ALA A 422 -4.59 -20.68 -14.58
N GLU A 423 -4.32 -21.88 -15.12
CA GLU A 423 -5.17 -22.48 -16.14
C GLU A 423 -6.59 -22.50 -15.57
N VAL A 424 -7.43 -21.56 -15.99
CA VAL A 424 -8.88 -21.65 -15.81
C VAL A 424 -9.25 -22.81 -16.71
N GLY A 425 -9.26 -24.02 -16.13
CA GLY A 425 -9.48 -25.27 -16.83
C GLY A 425 -10.72 -25.17 -17.70
N HIS A 426 -10.53 -24.82 -18.96
CA HIS A 426 -11.45 -25.13 -20.04
C HIS A 426 -11.27 -26.63 -20.29
N ASN A 427 -11.85 -27.44 -19.40
CA ASN A 427 -12.17 -28.79 -19.76
C ASN A 427 -13.32 -28.69 -20.77
N ASN A 428 -12.96 -28.94 -22.03
CA ASN A 428 -13.86 -29.13 -23.17
C ASN A 428 -15.02 -30.09 -22.86
#